data_AF-A0A9D5HD30-F1
#
_entry.id   AF-A0A9D5HD30-F1
#
_cell.length_a   1.000
_cell.length_b   1.000
_cell.length_c   1.000
_cell.angle_alpha   90.00
_cell.angle_beta   90.00
_cell.angle_gamma   90.00
#
_symmetry.space_group_name_H-M   'P 1'
#
loop_
_entity.id
_entity.type
_entity.pdbx_description
1 polymer ?
#
loop_
_entity_poly.entity_id
_entity_poly.type
_entity_poly.pdbx_seq_one_letter_code
_entity_poly.pdbx_strand_id
1 'polypeptide(L)'
;MNMLGKVEKKERGRRSVNLGFDRRNKEGLGFLVWRMAPVERITMGFEQFKKEIYEKKPDLFNELAETQNPKFMVFACADSRVCPSVVLNFQPGEAFTVRNIANIVPPYDKTKYAGVGAAVEYAVLNLKVENIVVMGHSRCGGIRGLMSIKDDGSTTTEFIEEWMKIGWPAREKVLASCSNLSFLDQCTKCEKEGVNVSIENLKTYPFVKEGLEKKTLALHGAHYDFVTGSFETWDL
;
A
#
# COMPACT_ATOMS: atom_id res chain seq x y z
N MET A 1 24.81 -39.76 -57.40
CA MET A 1 25.02 -38.30 -57.34
C MET A 1 23.92 -37.71 -56.48
N ASN A 2 24.18 -37.53 -55.17
CA ASN A 2 23.72 -36.43 -54.32
C ASN A 2 23.99 -36.76 -52.84
N MET A 3 24.93 -36.01 -52.28
CA MET A 3 25.20 -35.86 -50.85
C MET A 3 24.07 -35.07 -50.19
N LEU A 4 23.65 -35.45 -48.99
CA LEU A 4 23.09 -34.50 -48.02
C LEU A 4 23.73 -34.78 -46.65
N GLY A 5 24.38 -33.74 -46.12
CA GLY A 5 25.31 -33.77 -45.00
C GLY A 5 24.66 -33.77 -43.61
N LYS A 6 25.51 -34.16 -42.66
CA LYS A 6 25.30 -34.16 -41.20
C LYS A 6 25.17 -32.73 -40.67
N VAL A 7 24.26 -32.53 -39.71
CA VAL A 7 24.25 -31.36 -38.82
C VAL A 7 24.59 -31.87 -37.41
N GLU A 8 25.78 -31.54 -36.92
CA GLU A 8 26.23 -31.80 -35.55
C GLU A 8 25.63 -30.76 -34.59
N LYS A 9 24.99 -31.24 -33.51
CA LYS A 9 24.55 -30.39 -32.39
C LYS A 9 25.73 -30.13 -31.46
N LYS A 10 26.06 -28.86 -31.26
CA LYS A 10 27.12 -28.38 -30.35
C LYS A 10 26.52 -28.17 -28.95
N GLU A 11 26.87 -29.02 -27.99
CA GLU A 11 26.54 -28.83 -26.57
C GLU A 11 27.32 -27.65 -25.98
N ARG A 12 26.62 -26.69 -25.35
CA ARG A 12 27.24 -25.62 -24.57
C ARG A 12 27.17 -25.98 -23.09
N GLY A 13 28.32 -26.27 -22.50
CA GLY A 13 28.47 -26.50 -21.05
C GLY A 13 28.12 -25.25 -20.23
N ARG A 14 27.29 -25.43 -19.20
CA ARG A 14 27.04 -24.44 -18.15
C ARG A 14 28.23 -24.46 -17.17
N ARG A 15 28.94 -23.33 -17.03
CA ARG A 15 29.83 -23.10 -15.88
C ARG A 15 28.99 -22.63 -14.70
N SER A 16 29.02 -23.38 -13.60
CA SER A 16 28.51 -22.95 -12.30
C SER A 16 29.47 -21.90 -11.73
N VAL A 17 28.96 -20.71 -11.41
CA VAL A 17 29.72 -19.69 -10.68
C VAL A 17 29.35 -19.86 -9.22
N ASN A 18 30.31 -20.34 -8.42
CA ASN A 18 30.14 -20.56 -6.99
C ASN A 18 30.37 -19.22 -6.27
N LEU A 19 29.29 -18.49 -5.92
CA LEU A 19 29.38 -17.25 -5.14
C LEU A 19 29.48 -17.60 -3.66
N GLY A 20 30.72 -17.72 -3.17
CA GLY A 20 31.01 -17.83 -1.74
C GLY A 20 30.53 -16.58 -1.00
N PHE A 21 29.68 -16.77 0.00
CA PHE A 21 29.09 -15.72 0.81
C PHE A 21 30.07 -15.36 1.96
N ASP A 22 30.98 -14.40 1.76
CA ASP A 22 31.79 -13.84 2.87
C ASP A 22 30.88 -12.96 3.75
N ARG A 23 30.77 -13.32 5.03
CA ARG A 23 29.89 -12.70 6.03
C ARG A 23 30.43 -11.37 6.60
N ARG A 24 31.38 -10.71 5.93
CA ARG A 24 32.07 -9.50 6.43
C ARG A 24 31.90 -8.27 5.55
N ASN A 25 30.67 -7.80 5.38
CA ASN A 25 30.41 -6.38 5.07
C ASN A 25 28.91 -6.05 5.18
N LYS A 26 28.45 -5.67 6.38
CA LYS A 26 27.06 -5.22 6.59
C LYS A 26 26.82 -3.75 6.21
N GLU A 27 27.84 -2.99 5.80
CA GLU A 27 27.71 -1.57 5.45
C GLU A 27 27.48 -1.31 3.94
N GLY A 28 27.56 -2.33 3.08
CA GLY A 28 27.47 -2.16 1.61
C GLY A 28 26.09 -2.39 0.97
N LEU A 29 25.10 -2.91 1.72
CA LEU A 29 23.87 -3.42 1.11
C LEU A 29 22.96 -2.30 0.56
N GLY A 30 22.92 -1.14 1.22
CA GLY A 30 22.06 -0.02 0.82
C GLY A 30 22.54 0.69 -0.46
N PHE A 31 23.86 0.75 -0.69
CA PHE A 31 24.45 1.42 -1.85
C PHE A 31 24.45 0.54 -3.11
N LEU A 32 24.49 -0.80 -2.95
CA LEU A 32 24.51 -1.73 -4.08
C LEU A 32 23.16 -1.81 -4.81
N VAL A 33 22.04 -1.72 -4.08
CA VAL A 33 20.67 -1.79 -4.63
C VAL A 33 20.41 -0.71 -5.67
N TRP A 34 21.04 0.46 -5.54
CA TRP A 34 20.89 1.59 -6.48
C TRP A 34 21.77 1.49 -7.73
N ARG A 35 22.69 0.53 -7.81
CA ARG A 35 23.61 0.34 -8.96
C ARG A 35 23.31 -0.93 -9.78
N MET A 36 22.41 -1.79 -9.32
CA MET A 36 22.01 -2.99 -10.02
C MET A 36 21.04 -2.69 -11.16
N ALA A 37 21.05 -3.53 -12.20
CA ALA A 37 20.02 -3.44 -13.23
C ALA A 37 18.64 -3.74 -12.62
N PRO A 38 17.55 -3.06 -13.04
CA PRO A 38 16.22 -3.23 -12.43
C PRO A 38 15.74 -4.69 -12.39
N VAL A 39 15.93 -5.43 -13.47
CA VAL A 39 15.55 -6.86 -13.55
C VAL A 39 16.35 -7.71 -12.57
N GLU A 40 17.66 -7.45 -12.45
CA GLU A 40 18.53 -8.16 -11.52
C GLU A 40 18.09 -7.93 -10.06
N ARG A 41 17.76 -6.67 -9.71
CA ARG A 41 17.25 -6.33 -8.38
C ARG A 41 15.94 -7.06 -8.05
N ILE A 42 15.04 -7.23 -9.03
CA ILE A 42 13.78 -7.96 -8.84
C ILE A 42 14.07 -9.45 -8.61
N THR A 43 14.88 -10.08 -9.47
CA THR A 43 15.22 -11.50 -9.37
C THR A 43 15.91 -11.84 -8.06
N MET A 44 16.96 -11.10 -7.69
CA MET A 44 17.67 -11.33 -6.43
C MET A 44 16.79 -11.08 -5.20
N GLY A 45 15.87 -10.10 -5.27
CA GLY A 45 14.90 -9.87 -4.22
C GLY A 45 13.95 -11.05 -4.01
N PHE A 46 13.47 -11.65 -5.11
CA PHE A 46 12.62 -12.84 -5.05
C PHE A 46 13.38 -14.08 -4.55
N GLU A 47 14.62 -14.30 -5.01
CA GLU A 47 15.46 -15.40 -4.51
C GLU A 47 15.68 -15.32 -3.00
N GLN A 48 15.91 -14.11 -2.48
CA GLN A 48 16.01 -13.87 -1.05
C GLN A 48 14.70 -14.16 -0.31
N PHE A 49 13.56 -13.67 -0.82
CA PHE A 49 12.23 -13.97 -0.26
C PHE A 49 11.97 -15.49 -0.23
N LYS A 50 12.27 -16.18 -1.32
CA LYS A 50 12.07 -17.62 -1.44
C LYS A 50 12.84 -18.37 -0.36
N LYS A 51 14.14 -18.08 -0.23
CA LYS A 51 15.03 -18.78 0.70
C LYS A 51 14.76 -18.43 2.16
N GLU A 52 14.54 -17.15 2.46
CA GLU A 52 14.49 -16.69 3.85
C GLU A 52 13.08 -16.71 4.45
N ILE A 53 12.03 -16.72 3.63
CA ILE A 53 10.64 -16.64 4.08
C ILE A 53 9.84 -17.85 3.60
N TYR A 54 9.76 -18.07 2.27
CA TYR A 54 8.89 -19.10 1.71
C TYR A 54 9.29 -20.52 2.14
N GLU A 55 10.54 -20.92 1.89
CA GLU A 55 11.03 -22.27 2.18
C GLU A 55 11.10 -22.57 3.69
N LYS A 56 11.14 -21.53 4.53
CA LYS A 56 11.15 -21.67 5.99
C LYS A 56 9.75 -21.77 6.61
N LYS A 57 8.69 -21.52 5.84
CA LYS A 57 7.29 -21.57 6.30
C LYS A 57 6.42 -22.40 5.34
N PRO A 58 6.79 -23.67 5.04
CA PRO A 58 6.08 -24.47 4.06
C PRO A 58 4.60 -24.65 4.43
N ASP A 59 4.27 -24.89 5.69
CA ASP A 59 2.87 -25.08 6.14
C ASP A 59 2.01 -23.85 5.85
N LEU A 60 2.52 -22.65 6.22
CA LEU A 60 1.84 -21.39 5.94
C LEU A 60 1.58 -21.22 4.43
N PHE A 61 2.60 -21.40 3.59
CA PHE A 61 2.43 -21.17 2.15
C PHE A 61 1.63 -22.27 1.45
N ASN A 62 1.62 -23.50 1.98
CA ASN A 62 0.74 -24.56 1.50
C ASN A 62 -0.72 -24.23 1.79
N GLU A 63 -1.04 -23.72 2.99
CA GLU A 63 -2.40 -23.25 3.31
C GLU A 63 -2.82 -22.06 2.45
N LEU A 64 -1.92 -21.07 2.29
CA LEU A 64 -2.18 -19.88 1.48
C LEU A 64 -2.31 -20.17 -0.03
N ALA A 65 -1.76 -21.29 -0.50
CA ALA A 65 -1.92 -21.71 -1.89
C ALA A 65 -3.36 -22.13 -2.20
N GLU A 66 -4.10 -22.62 -1.20
CA GLU A 66 -5.48 -23.07 -1.36
C GLU A 66 -6.49 -21.92 -1.19
N THR A 67 -6.26 -21.03 -0.22
CA THR A 67 -7.18 -19.92 0.07
C THR A 67 -6.52 -18.77 0.82
N GLN A 68 -7.16 -17.61 0.80
CA GLN A 68 -6.86 -16.49 1.68
C GLN A 68 -8.04 -16.23 2.62
N ASN A 69 -7.75 -15.90 3.89
CA ASN A 69 -8.77 -15.54 4.87
C ASN A 69 -8.28 -14.37 5.76
N PRO A 70 -7.97 -13.20 5.16
CA PRO A 70 -7.46 -12.07 5.91
C PRO A 70 -8.51 -11.52 6.88
N LYS A 71 -8.07 -11.12 8.07
CA LYS A 71 -8.94 -10.47 9.05
C LYS A 71 -8.98 -8.95 8.90
N PHE A 72 -8.00 -8.40 8.18
CA PHE A 72 -7.85 -6.98 7.95
C PHE A 72 -7.98 -6.65 6.46
N MET A 73 -8.69 -5.57 6.15
CA MET A 73 -8.46 -4.77 4.96
C MET A 73 -7.68 -3.52 5.38
N VAL A 74 -6.66 -3.14 4.61
CA VAL A 74 -5.83 -1.96 4.93
C VAL A 74 -5.76 -1.03 3.73
N PHE A 75 -6.20 0.22 3.91
CA PHE A 75 -5.88 1.33 3.02
C PHE A 75 -4.60 2.01 3.50
N ALA A 76 -3.56 2.00 2.67
CA ALA A 76 -2.30 2.67 2.95
C ALA A 76 -1.83 3.51 1.75
N CYS A 77 -0.94 4.47 1.99
CA CYS A 77 -0.47 5.31 0.90
C CYS A 77 0.46 4.52 -0.03
N ALA A 78 0.49 4.88 -1.31
CA ALA A 78 1.44 4.38 -2.30
C ALA A 78 2.90 4.82 -2.02
N ASP A 79 3.10 5.71 -1.05
CA ASP A 79 4.41 6.17 -0.58
C ASP A 79 5.35 5.00 -0.25
N SER A 80 6.55 5.01 -0.82
CA SER A 80 7.50 3.90 -0.72
C SER A 80 8.02 3.64 0.70
N ARG A 81 7.79 4.55 1.65
CA ARG A 81 8.27 4.47 3.03
C ARG A 81 7.32 3.78 3.99
N VAL A 82 6.07 3.54 3.59
CA VAL A 82 4.97 3.17 4.51
C VAL A 82 4.26 1.86 4.10
N CYS A 83 5.03 0.88 3.62
CA CYS A 83 4.48 -0.44 3.30
C CYS A 83 3.81 -1.06 4.54
N PRO A 84 2.48 -1.27 4.56
CA PRO A 84 1.76 -1.66 5.78
C PRO A 84 2.20 -3.03 6.29
N SER A 85 2.57 -3.97 5.41
CA SER A 85 3.10 -5.27 5.83
C SER A 85 4.40 -5.17 6.62
N VAL A 86 5.22 -4.14 6.35
CA VAL A 86 6.46 -3.90 7.10
C VAL A 86 6.16 -3.13 8.38
N VAL A 87 5.41 -2.02 8.28
CA VAL A 87 5.12 -1.13 9.42
C VAL A 87 4.36 -1.86 10.53
N LEU A 88 3.40 -2.71 10.16
CA LEU A 88 2.53 -3.43 11.10
C LEU A 88 2.91 -4.90 11.27
N ASN A 89 4.01 -5.33 10.63
CA ASN A 89 4.50 -6.70 10.68
C ASN A 89 3.45 -7.75 10.24
N PHE A 90 2.55 -7.40 9.31
CA PHE A 90 1.61 -8.38 8.76
C PHE A 90 2.34 -9.49 8.01
N GLN A 91 1.97 -10.72 8.32
CA GLN A 91 2.37 -11.91 7.60
C GLN A 91 1.52 -12.09 6.34
N PRO A 92 2.02 -12.87 5.35
CA PRO A 92 1.21 -13.29 4.22
C PRO A 92 -0.11 -13.90 4.69
N GLY A 93 -1.22 -13.42 4.12
CA GLY A 93 -2.58 -13.88 4.45
C GLY A 93 -3.31 -13.06 5.53
N GLU A 94 -2.65 -12.18 6.28
CA GLU A 94 -3.32 -11.45 7.37
C GLU A 94 -4.12 -10.23 6.91
N ALA A 95 -3.65 -9.53 5.86
CA ALA A 95 -4.23 -8.26 5.41
C ALA A 95 -4.43 -8.19 3.90
N PHE A 96 -5.66 -7.89 3.47
CA PHE A 96 -6.00 -7.49 2.11
C PHE A 96 -5.73 -5.99 1.93
N THR A 97 -4.69 -5.64 1.17
CA THR A 97 -4.16 -4.26 1.15
C THR A 97 -4.52 -3.52 -0.14
N VAL A 98 -5.04 -2.30 0.00
CA VAL A 98 -5.21 -1.33 -1.09
C VAL A 98 -4.23 -0.18 -0.88
N ARG A 99 -3.49 0.19 -1.95
CA ARG A 99 -2.55 1.30 -1.90
C ARG A 99 -2.82 2.32 -3.00
N ASN A 100 -3.04 3.58 -2.60
CA ASN A 100 -3.29 4.69 -3.51
C ASN A 100 -2.67 5.99 -2.97
N ILE A 101 -2.84 7.09 -3.68
CA ILE A 101 -2.25 8.38 -3.30
C ILE A 101 -3.00 8.89 -2.06
N ALA A 102 -2.26 9.12 -0.97
CA ALA A 102 -2.77 9.60 0.32
C ALA A 102 -3.80 8.68 1.01
N ASN A 103 -3.78 7.36 0.74
CA ASN A 103 -4.62 6.36 1.43
C ASN A 103 -6.11 6.75 1.49
N ILE A 104 -6.60 7.42 0.44
CA ILE A 104 -7.94 7.98 0.39
C ILE A 104 -8.93 6.88 0.02
N VAL A 105 -10.05 6.84 0.74
CA VAL A 105 -11.24 6.10 0.32
C VAL A 105 -12.26 7.11 -0.22
N PRO A 106 -12.63 7.05 -1.52
CA PRO A 106 -13.74 7.82 -2.05
C PRO A 106 -15.11 7.34 -1.53
N PRO A 107 -16.16 8.17 -1.61
CA PRO A 107 -17.52 7.72 -1.37
C PRO A 107 -17.96 6.69 -2.43
N TYR A 108 -19.05 5.98 -2.13
CA TYR A 108 -19.66 5.02 -3.04
C TYR A 108 -20.06 5.66 -4.37
N ASP A 109 -19.35 5.31 -5.45
CA ASP A 109 -19.69 5.69 -6.82
C ASP A 109 -19.24 4.58 -7.78
N LYS A 110 -20.22 3.95 -8.44
CA LYS A 110 -19.99 2.82 -9.37
C LYS A 110 -19.26 3.24 -10.64
N THR A 111 -19.32 4.51 -11.02
CA THR A 111 -18.77 5.04 -12.27
C THR A 111 -17.38 5.63 -12.08
N LYS A 112 -17.17 6.46 -11.06
CA LYS A 112 -15.91 7.18 -10.84
C LYS A 112 -14.87 6.35 -10.10
N TYR A 113 -15.30 5.53 -9.14
CA TYR A 113 -14.40 4.92 -8.14
C TYR A 113 -14.50 3.40 -8.08
N ALA A 114 -14.82 2.77 -9.22
CA ALA A 114 -15.00 1.32 -9.33
C ALA A 114 -13.79 0.53 -8.79
N GLY A 115 -12.56 1.02 -8.96
CA GLY A 115 -11.36 0.35 -8.44
C GLY A 115 -11.34 0.22 -6.92
N VAL A 116 -11.63 1.30 -6.19
CA VAL A 116 -11.73 1.23 -4.72
C VAL A 116 -12.99 0.49 -4.31
N GLY A 117 -14.13 0.76 -4.96
CA GLY A 117 -15.38 0.11 -4.61
C GLY A 117 -15.35 -1.40 -4.75
N ALA A 118 -14.76 -1.92 -5.83
CA ALA A 118 -14.58 -3.36 -6.03
C ALA A 118 -13.67 -3.98 -4.95
N ALA A 119 -12.62 -3.27 -4.52
CA ALA A 119 -11.74 -3.77 -3.47
C ALA A 119 -12.44 -3.85 -2.11
N VAL A 120 -13.23 -2.83 -1.73
CA VAL A 120 -14.02 -2.87 -0.48
C VAL A 120 -15.10 -3.95 -0.58
N GLU A 121 -15.81 -4.05 -1.72
CA GLU A 121 -16.84 -5.07 -1.95
C GLU A 121 -16.27 -6.48 -1.80
N TYR A 122 -15.14 -6.76 -2.45
CA TYR A 122 -14.49 -8.07 -2.38
C TYR A 122 -14.01 -8.39 -0.95
N ALA A 123 -13.37 -7.44 -0.27
CA ALA A 123 -12.90 -7.66 1.10
C ALA A 123 -14.05 -7.97 2.07
N VAL A 124 -15.13 -7.20 2.01
CA VAL A 124 -16.27 -7.33 2.94
C VAL A 124 -17.17 -8.50 2.57
N LEU A 125 -17.56 -8.63 1.31
CA LEU A 125 -18.55 -9.62 0.88
C LEU A 125 -17.95 -10.98 0.54
N ASN A 126 -16.73 -11.05 0.01
CA ASN A 126 -16.11 -12.32 -0.39
C ASN A 126 -15.13 -12.83 0.68
N LEU A 127 -14.18 -11.99 1.11
CA LEU A 127 -13.16 -12.39 2.08
C LEU A 127 -13.63 -12.35 3.53
N LYS A 128 -14.75 -11.65 3.80
CA LYS A 128 -15.33 -11.50 5.14
C LYS A 128 -14.33 -10.94 6.15
N VAL A 129 -13.57 -9.92 5.74
CA VAL A 129 -12.69 -9.19 6.67
C VAL A 129 -13.50 -8.64 7.82
N GLU A 130 -12.90 -8.59 9.00
CA GLU A 130 -13.55 -8.14 10.24
C GLU A 130 -13.19 -6.69 10.55
N ASN A 131 -12.09 -6.18 9.99
CA ASN A 131 -11.54 -4.86 10.29
C ASN A 131 -11.14 -4.16 8.99
N ILE A 132 -11.54 -2.90 8.82
CA ILE A 132 -10.98 -2.01 7.79
C ILE A 132 -10.17 -0.92 8.48
N VAL A 133 -8.88 -0.84 8.16
CA VAL A 133 -7.96 0.18 8.68
C VAL A 133 -7.63 1.17 7.58
N VAL A 134 -7.84 2.46 7.83
CA VAL A 134 -7.33 3.55 6.97
C VAL A 134 -6.11 4.16 7.64
N MET A 135 -4.93 3.91 7.06
CA MET A 135 -3.63 4.29 7.63
C MET A 135 -3.05 5.51 6.90
N GLY A 136 -3.20 6.67 7.51
CA GLY A 136 -2.48 7.90 7.18
C GLY A 136 -1.02 7.85 7.60
N HIS A 137 -0.23 8.83 7.17
CA HIS A 137 1.18 8.90 7.56
C HIS A 137 1.77 10.31 7.52
N SER A 138 2.84 10.54 8.27
CA SER A 138 3.59 11.80 8.29
C SER A 138 4.16 12.18 6.91
N ARG A 139 4.24 13.48 6.64
CA ARG A 139 4.84 14.07 5.43
C ARG A 139 4.30 13.46 4.14
N CYS A 140 2.98 13.27 4.09
CA CYS A 140 2.30 12.71 2.93
C CYS A 140 2.32 13.69 1.74
N GLY A 141 2.89 13.26 0.61
CA GLY A 141 2.96 14.09 -0.60
C GLY A 141 1.59 14.47 -1.15
N GLY A 142 0.62 13.54 -1.12
CA GLY A 142 -0.75 13.81 -1.58
C GLY A 142 -1.46 14.84 -0.70
N ILE A 143 -1.41 14.68 0.63
CA ILE A 143 -2.01 15.66 1.56
C ILE A 143 -1.35 17.03 1.45
N ARG A 144 -0.02 17.09 1.32
CA ARG A 144 0.68 18.36 1.06
C ARG A 144 0.20 19.01 -0.25
N GLY A 145 0.00 18.20 -1.29
CA GLY A 145 -0.58 18.63 -2.56
C GLY A 145 -1.99 19.20 -2.39
N LEU A 146 -2.89 18.48 -1.72
CA LEU A 146 -4.24 18.93 -1.37
C LEU A 146 -4.22 20.29 -0.65
N MET A 147 -3.40 20.43 0.39
CA MET A 147 -3.29 21.68 1.15
C MET A 147 -2.72 22.84 0.32
N SER A 148 -2.09 22.55 -0.81
CA SER A 148 -1.50 23.54 -1.72
C SER A 148 -2.39 23.88 -2.91
N ILE A 149 -3.55 23.22 -3.08
CA ILE A 149 -4.49 23.53 -4.16
C ILE A 149 -5.01 24.95 -3.98
N LYS A 150 -5.00 25.72 -5.07
CA LYS A 150 -5.52 27.08 -5.13
C LYS A 150 -7.04 27.06 -5.28
N ASP A 151 -7.71 28.02 -4.66
CA ASP A 151 -9.18 28.17 -4.73
C ASP A 151 -9.63 28.96 -5.98
N ASP A 152 -8.74 29.19 -6.95
CA ASP A 152 -9.01 29.94 -8.19
C ASP A 152 -9.58 29.07 -9.33
N GLY A 153 -9.81 27.78 -9.06
CA GLY A 153 -10.33 26.81 -10.04
C GLY A 153 -9.30 26.35 -11.07
N SER A 154 -8.05 26.82 -10.99
CA SER A 154 -6.99 26.34 -11.87
C SER A 154 -6.52 24.94 -11.45
N THR A 155 -6.24 24.09 -12.45
CA THR A 155 -5.63 22.78 -12.25
C THR A 155 -4.27 22.73 -12.93
N THR A 156 -3.27 22.21 -12.21
CA THR A 156 -1.90 22.03 -12.71
C THR A 156 -1.57 20.58 -13.02
N THR A 157 -2.49 19.66 -12.72
CA THR A 157 -2.29 18.21 -12.90
C THR A 157 -3.48 17.55 -13.58
N GLU A 158 -3.22 16.52 -14.38
CA GLU A 158 -4.27 15.80 -15.12
C GLU A 158 -5.18 14.93 -14.23
N PHE A 159 -4.63 14.36 -13.15
CA PHE A 159 -5.34 13.40 -12.29
C PHE A 159 -5.20 13.67 -10.79
N ILE A 160 -4.08 14.26 -10.37
CA ILE A 160 -3.71 14.32 -8.94
C ILE A 160 -4.68 15.23 -8.17
N GLU A 161 -4.93 16.44 -8.66
CA GLU A 161 -5.85 17.37 -8.01
C GLU A 161 -7.28 16.81 -7.98
N GLU A 162 -7.76 16.20 -9.06
CA GLU A 162 -9.10 15.59 -9.09
C GLU A 162 -9.23 14.42 -8.11
N TRP A 163 -8.20 13.57 -7.99
CA TRP A 163 -8.15 12.54 -6.96
C TRP A 163 -8.13 13.16 -5.55
N MET A 164 -7.30 14.17 -5.33
CA MET A 164 -7.14 14.77 -4.01
C MET A 164 -8.37 15.56 -3.55
N LYS A 165 -9.26 16.00 -4.46
CA LYS A 165 -10.55 16.63 -4.11
C LYS A 165 -11.46 15.74 -3.27
N ILE A 166 -11.27 14.41 -3.27
CA ILE A 166 -11.98 13.52 -2.34
C ILE A 166 -11.71 13.92 -0.88
N GLY A 167 -10.49 14.38 -0.57
CA GLY A 167 -10.08 14.86 0.74
C GLY A 167 -10.43 16.32 1.02
N TRP A 168 -11.14 17.02 0.13
CA TRP A 168 -11.46 18.44 0.29
C TRP A 168 -12.15 18.79 1.62
N PRO A 169 -13.10 17.99 2.15
CA PRO A 169 -13.70 18.27 3.45
C PRO A 169 -12.67 18.31 4.60
N ALA A 170 -11.60 17.52 4.52
CA ALA A 170 -10.52 17.55 5.50
C ALA A 170 -9.71 18.84 5.42
N ARG A 171 -9.39 19.29 4.20
CA ARG A 171 -8.71 20.58 3.95
C ARG A 171 -9.53 21.73 4.53
N GLU A 172 -10.81 21.81 4.20
CA GLU A 172 -11.69 22.88 4.66
C GLU A 172 -11.78 22.93 6.19
N LYS A 173 -11.97 21.78 6.83
CA LYS A 173 -12.02 21.68 8.29
C LYS A 173 -10.72 22.17 8.93
N VAL A 174 -9.57 21.75 8.41
CA VAL A 174 -8.25 22.16 8.95
C VAL A 174 -7.99 23.65 8.71
N LEU A 175 -8.30 24.19 7.54
CA LEU A 175 -8.14 25.63 7.27
C LEU A 175 -9.05 26.47 8.17
N ALA A 176 -10.27 26.00 8.47
CA ALA A 176 -11.17 26.68 9.38
C ALA A 176 -10.69 26.64 10.84
N SER A 177 -10.16 25.49 11.31
CA SER A 177 -9.80 25.31 12.73
C SER A 177 -8.34 25.59 13.09
N CYS A 178 -7.45 25.66 12.10
CA CYS A 178 -6.00 25.65 12.31
C CYS A 178 -5.24 26.61 11.38
N SER A 179 -5.91 27.65 10.85
CA SER A 179 -5.29 28.66 9.97
C SER A 179 -4.10 29.40 10.59
N ASN A 180 -4.04 29.45 11.93
CA ASN A 180 -2.95 30.06 12.69
C ASN A 180 -1.70 29.17 12.81
N LEU A 181 -1.79 27.89 12.45
CA LEU A 181 -0.65 26.96 12.52
C LEU A 181 0.27 27.11 11.30
N SER A 182 1.51 26.62 11.43
CA SER A 182 2.41 26.53 10.29
C SER A 182 1.82 25.61 9.20
N PHE A 183 2.20 25.83 7.95
CA PHE A 183 1.73 24.99 6.84
C PHE A 183 2.04 23.50 7.05
N LEU A 184 3.19 23.18 7.67
CA LEU A 184 3.55 21.81 7.98
C LEU A 184 2.61 21.20 9.04
N ASP A 185 2.30 21.95 10.09
CA ASP A 185 1.37 21.50 11.13
C ASP A 185 -0.05 21.34 10.60
N GLN A 186 -0.48 22.24 9.70
CA GLN A 186 -1.76 22.09 8.98
C GLN A 186 -1.76 20.80 8.14
N CYS A 187 -0.67 20.48 7.45
CA CYS A 187 -0.55 19.20 6.74
C CYS A 187 -0.67 18.01 7.70
N THR A 188 0.02 18.03 8.85
CA THR A 188 -0.08 16.96 9.86
C THR A 188 -1.50 16.79 10.40
N LYS A 189 -2.23 17.88 10.62
CA LYS A 189 -3.66 17.83 10.99
C LYS A 189 -4.51 17.25 9.85
N CYS A 190 -4.25 17.66 8.62
CA CYS A 190 -4.97 17.20 7.43
C CYS A 190 -4.69 15.72 7.11
N GLU A 191 -3.50 15.20 7.43
CA GLU A 191 -3.19 13.76 7.29
C GLU A 191 -4.13 12.90 8.15
N LYS A 192 -4.40 13.33 9.40
CA LYS A 192 -5.33 12.64 10.30
C LYS A 192 -6.79 12.88 9.91
N GLU A 193 -7.14 14.10 9.52
CA GLU A 193 -8.51 14.40 9.10
C GLU A 193 -8.89 13.73 7.77
N GLY A 194 -7.94 13.55 6.85
CA GLY A 194 -8.14 12.79 5.61
C GLY A 194 -8.47 11.31 5.87
N VAL A 195 -7.92 10.73 6.94
CA VAL A 195 -8.31 9.40 7.43
C VAL A 195 -9.77 9.41 7.91
N ASN A 196 -10.16 10.40 8.70
CA ASN A 196 -11.54 10.54 9.19
C ASN A 196 -12.54 10.67 8.02
N VAL A 197 -12.26 11.52 7.04
CA VAL A 197 -13.08 11.66 5.83
C VAL A 197 -13.20 10.34 5.06
N SER A 198 -12.11 9.59 4.95
CA SER A 198 -12.12 8.29 4.28
C SER A 198 -12.96 7.25 5.05
N ILE A 199 -12.96 7.28 6.38
CA ILE A 199 -13.81 6.42 7.21
C ILE A 199 -15.30 6.79 7.04
N GLU A 200 -15.63 8.07 6.98
CA GLU A 200 -16.99 8.49 6.68
C GLU A 200 -17.42 8.09 5.27
N ASN A 201 -16.51 8.16 4.30
CA ASN A 201 -16.76 7.66 2.95
C ASN A 201 -17.01 6.14 2.93
N LEU A 202 -16.29 5.34 3.72
CA LEU A 202 -16.55 3.90 3.87
C LEU A 202 -17.99 3.63 4.34
N LYS A 203 -18.54 4.48 5.22
CA LYS A 203 -19.94 4.35 5.69
C LYS A 203 -20.98 4.59 4.60
N THR A 204 -20.60 5.14 3.44
CA THR A 204 -21.49 5.30 2.27
C THR A 204 -21.67 4.00 1.46
N TYR A 205 -20.83 2.99 1.68
CA TYR A 205 -20.95 1.68 1.04
C TYR A 205 -22.02 0.82 1.75
N PRO A 206 -23.09 0.37 1.06
CA PRO A 206 -24.21 -0.31 1.72
C PRO A 206 -23.79 -1.55 2.54
N PHE A 207 -22.87 -2.36 2.00
CA PHE A 207 -22.39 -3.58 2.67
C PHE A 207 -21.41 -3.31 3.83
N VAL A 208 -20.72 -2.16 3.84
CA VAL A 208 -19.94 -1.73 4.99
C VAL A 208 -20.88 -1.31 6.12
N LYS A 209 -21.89 -0.50 5.80
CA LYS A 209 -22.93 -0.09 6.76
C LYS A 209 -23.64 -1.29 7.38
N GLU A 210 -24.04 -2.27 6.57
CA GLU A 210 -24.64 -3.52 7.05
C GLU A 210 -23.69 -4.30 7.97
N GLY A 211 -22.41 -4.39 7.63
CA GLY A 211 -21.40 -5.06 8.47
C GLY A 211 -21.21 -4.39 9.84
N LEU A 212 -21.25 -3.05 9.87
CA LEU A 212 -21.18 -2.28 11.12
C LEU A 212 -22.43 -2.48 11.99
N GLU A 213 -23.62 -2.40 11.41
CA GLU A 213 -24.90 -2.64 12.10
C GLU A 213 -24.96 -4.04 12.71
N LYS A 214 -24.43 -5.05 11.99
CA LYS A 214 -24.35 -6.44 12.45
C LYS A 214 -23.16 -6.74 13.35
N LYS A 215 -22.27 -5.77 13.59
CA LYS A 215 -21.02 -5.94 14.35
C LYS A 215 -20.11 -7.05 13.80
N THR A 216 -20.16 -7.30 12.50
CA THR A 216 -19.25 -8.22 11.80
C THR A 216 -18.07 -7.49 11.17
N LEU A 217 -18.08 -6.16 11.20
CA LEU A 217 -17.07 -5.29 10.62
C LEU A 217 -16.81 -4.11 11.57
N ALA A 218 -15.54 -3.72 11.73
CA ALA A 218 -15.11 -2.53 12.44
C ALA A 218 -14.26 -1.62 11.54
N LEU A 219 -14.33 -0.30 11.77
CA LEU A 219 -13.54 0.70 11.05
C LEU A 219 -12.53 1.34 12.01
N HIS A 220 -11.29 1.46 11.56
CA HIS A 220 -10.19 2.02 12.35
C HIS A 220 -9.43 3.07 11.56
N GLY A 221 -9.14 4.19 12.21
CA GLY A 221 -8.18 5.17 11.75
C GLY A 221 -6.81 4.88 12.33
N ALA A 222 -5.77 5.10 11.54
CA ALA A 222 -4.39 5.05 12.01
C ALA A 222 -3.53 6.15 11.38
N HIS A 223 -2.49 6.55 12.08
CA HIS A 223 -1.47 7.47 11.56
C HIS A 223 -0.07 6.99 11.95
N TYR A 224 0.77 6.75 10.94
CA TYR A 224 2.17 6.40 11.12
C TYR A 224 3.07 7.61 10.91
N ASP A 225 3.75 8.05 11.96
CA ASP A 225 4.79 9.06 11.86
C ASP A 225 6.16 8.40 11.74
N PHE A 226 6.70 8.35 10.52
CA PHE A 226 8.03 7.81 10.26
C PHE A 226 9.17 8.76 10.63
N VAL A 227 8.87 10.02 10.97
CA VAL A 227 9.87 10.99 11.43
C VAL A 227 10.24 10.70 12.87
N THR A 228 9.24 10.40 13.70
CA THR A 228 9.42 10.10 15.13
C THR A 228 9.40 8.59 15.42
N GLY A 229 8.90 7.77 14.50
CA GLY A 229 8.68 6.34 14.70
C GLY A 229 7.43 6.03 15.52
N SER A 230 6.48 6.96 15.67
CA SER A 230 5.25 6.74 16.42
C SER A 230 4.10 6.23 15.56
N PHE A 231 3.18 5.52 16.17
CA PHE A 231 1.96 5.01 15.53
C PHE A 231 0.75 5.29 16.43
N GLU A 232 -0.27 5.92 15.88
CA GLU A 232 -1.52 6.25 16.58
C GLU A 232 -2.70 5.52 15.92
N THR A 233 -3.69 5.11 16.73
CA THR A 233 -4.91 4.44 16.27
C THR A 233 -6.14 5.01 16.97
N TRP A 234 -7.29 4.99 16.30
CA TRP A 234 -8.57 5.39 16.86
C TRP A 234 -9.74 4.72 16.13
N ASP A 235 -10.90 4.67 16.78
CA ASP A 235 -12.15 4.15 16.23
C ASP A 235 -13.14 5.30 15.97
N LEU A 236 -14.02 5.15 14.98
CA LEU A 236 -15.00 6.16 14.52
C LEU A 236 -16.36 5.54 14.16
#